data_AF-A0A4R4E6Z7-F1
#
_entry.id   AF-A0A4R4E6Z7-F1
#
_cell.length_a   1.000
_cell.length_b   1.000
_cell.length_c   1.000
_cell.angle_alpha   90.00
_cell.angle_beta   90.00
_cell.angle_gamma   90.00
#
_symmetry.space_group_name_H-M   'P 1'
#
loop_
_entity.id
_entity.type
_entity.pdbx_description
1 polymer ?
#
loop_
_entity_poly.entity_id
_entity_poly.type
_entity_poly.pdbx_seq_one_letter_code
_entity_poly.pdbx_strand_id
1 'polypeptide(L)'
;MKYLLLGWTMLLLVACRDRKEEPAPDNSEPFKALSFIKSQVRDVDTGLYNIRKIVHFNGRSDTSSISREQFRREAAPFLQLPDIASPDQRKGYTEQNLFDETLNRVVLFYTAKDPEAPLQRQQVLIDPNEGGGLVKTLIFDYYEKQGDYSVHRNLVWTTNDHFQISESVPGPGGTERIRRTEVLWNDFTSVSR
;
A
#
# COMPACT_ATOMS: atom_id res chain seq x y z
N MET A 1 22.68 69.35 -36.63
CA MET A 1 21.24 69.05 -36.82
C MET A 1 21.08 67.61 -37.28
N LYS A 2 20.67 66.70 -36.39
CA LYS A 2 19.81 65.53 -36.68
C LYS A 2 19.50 64.80 -35.37
N TYR A 3 18.22 64.81 -35.02
CA TYR A 3 17.56 64.18 -33.89
C TYR A 3 17.54 62.65 -34.07
N LEU A 4 17.80 61.85 -33.02
CA LEU A 4 16.85 61.30 -32.03
C LEU A 4 15.82 60.33 -32.64
N LEU A 5 15.91 59.05 -32.24
CA LEU A 5 14.89 57.97 -32.17
C LEU A 5 15.67 56.67 -31.94
N LEU A 6 16.10 56.33 -30.72
CA LEU A 6 15.33 55.67 -29.65
C LEU A 6 14.35 54.60 -30.19
N GLY A 7 14.80 53.35 -30.14
CA GLY A 7 14.03 52.15 -30.49
C GLY A 7 14.39 51.02 -29.54
N TRP A 8 14.04 51.22 -28.28
CA TRP A 8 14.12 50.26 -27.18
C TRP A 8 13.06 49.18 -27.41
N THR A 9 13.46 47.95 -27.71
CA THR A 9 12.55 46.80 -27.63
C THR A 9 13.12 45.82 -26.63
N MET A 10 12.66 46.01 -25.40
CA MET A 10 12.90 45.18 -24.23
C MET A 10 12.22 43.83 -24.50
N LEU A 11 13.00 42.78 -24.75
CA LEU A 11 12.47 41.42 -24.72
C LEU A 11 12.06 41.11 -23.28
N LEU A 12 10.75 41.12 -23.04
CA LEU A 12 10.11 40.60 -21.84
C LEU A 12 10.33 39.08 -21.79
N LEU A 13 11.40 38.65 -21.11
CA LEU A 13 11.51 37.30 -20.59
C LEU A 13 10.51 37.14 -19.44
N VAL A 14 9.25 36.89 -19.78
CA VAL A 14 8.28 36.32 -18.83
C VAL A 14 8.68 34.86 -18.65
N ALA A 15 9.59 34.62 -17.71
CA ALA A 15 9.82 33.29 -17.19
C ALA A 15 8.56 32.88 -16.42
N CYS A 16 7.80 31.95 -17.00
CA CYS A 16 6.77 31.20 -16.31
C CYS A 16 7.40 30.57 -15.06
N ARG A 17 7.11 31.18 -13.91
CA ARG A 17 7.39 30.60 -12.62
C ARG A 17 6.27 29.60 -12.38
N ASP A 18 6.51 28.34 -12.72
CA ASP A 18 5.65 27.23 -12.30
C ASP A 18 5.55 27.30 -10.78
N ARG A 19 4.41 27.82 -10.31
CA ARG A 19 4.04 27.79 -8.92
C ARG A 19 3.64 26.35 -8.66
N LYS A 20 4.57 25.56 -8.10
CA LYS A 20 4.21 24.29 -7.47
C LYS A 20 3.15 24.63 -6.43
N GLU A 21 1.91 24.26 -6.72
CA GLU A 21 0.84 24.23 -5.73
C GLU A 21 1.28 23.19 -4.69
N GLU A 22 1.73 23.67 -3.54
CA GLU A 22 1.82 22.80 -2.37
C GLU A 22 0.40 22.37 -2.04
N PRO A 23 0.12 21.05 -1.96
CA PRO A 23 -1.21 20.59 -1.63
C PRO A 23 -1.61 21.19 -0.28
N ALA A 24 -2.77 21.84 -0.25
CA ALA A 24 -3.33 22.35 0.98
C ALA A 24 -3.38 21.21 2.02
N PRO A 25 -3.07 21.48 3.30
CA PRO A 25 -3.22 20.49 4.35
C PRO A 25 -4.70 20.10 4.39
N ASP A 26 -4.99 18.92 3.87
CA ASP A 26 -6.33 18.37 3.88
C ASP A 26 -6.65 18.02 5.33
N ASN A 27 -7.66 18.68 5.90
CA ASN A 27 -8.20 18.36 7.22
C ASN A 27 -9.01 17.05 7.21
N SER A 28 -8.84 16.22 6.19
CA SER A 28 -9.43 14.89 6.12
C SER A 28 -8.86 13.98 7.20
N GLU A 29 -9.75 13.17 7.78
CA GLU A 29 -9.35 12.09 8.66
C GLU A 29 -8.52 11.07 7.86
N PRO A 30 -7.39 10.59 8.41
CA PRO A 30 -6.57 9.61 7.72
C PRO A 30 -7.34 8.30 7.59
N PHE A 31 -7.05 7.56 6.52
CA PHE A 31 -7.68 6.28 6.27
C PHE A 31 -7.31 5.25 7.36
N LYS A 32 -8.33 4.69 8.02
CA LYS A 32 -8.19 3.73 9.13
C LYS A 32 -7.95 2.30 8.62
N ALA A 33 -6.79 2.06 8.02
CA ALA A 33 -6.44 0.79 7.36
C ALA A 33 -6.57 -0.43 8.28
N LEU A 34 -6.10 -0.35 9.53
CA LEU A 34 -6.18 -1.46 10.46
C LEU A 34 -7.64 -1.81 10.82
N SER A 35 -8.49 -0.79 11.01
CA SER A 35 -9.93 -1.01 11.24
C SER A 35 -10.62 -1.64 10.04
N PHE A 36 -10.24 -1.21 8.82
CA PHE A 36 -10.75 -1.79 7.57
C PHE A 36 -10.34 -3.26 7.40
N ILE A 37 -9.07 -3.60 7.63
CA ILE A 37 -8.61 -5.00 7.55
C ILE A 37 -9.31 -5.86 8.61
N LYS A 38 -9.50 -5.34 9.83
CA LYS A 38 -10.26 -6.04 10.88
C LYS A 38 -11.72 -6.30 10.48
N SER A 39 -12.37 -5.40 9.74
CA SER A 39 -13.74 -5.66 9.26
C SER A 39 -13.76 -6.72 8.16
N GLN A 40 -12.78 -6.71 7.26
CA GLN A 40 -12.61 -7.75 6.23
C GLN A 40 -12.34 -9.13 6.84
N VAL A 41 -11.46 -9.22 7.84
CA VAL A 41 -11.21 -10.49 8.55
C VAL A 41 -12.48 -11.00 9.23
N ARG A 42 -13.27 -10.10 9.83
CA ARG A 42 -14.56 -10.47 10.46
C ARG A 42 -15.56 -11.00 9.43
N ASP A 43 -15.62 -10.39 8.24
CA ASP A 43 -16.47 -10.88 7.16
C ASP A 43 -16.10 -12.32 6.80
N VAL A 44 -14.81 -12.61 6.64
CA VAL A 44 -14.32 -13.98 6.35
C VAL A 44 -14.66 -14.96 7.46
N ASP A 45 -14.54 -14.55 8.72
CA ASP A 45 -14.87 -15.38 9.88
C ASP A 45 -16.36 -15.78 9.90
N THR A 46 -17.24 -14.89 9.45
CA THR A 46 -18.69 -15.13 9.42
C THR A 46 -19.22 -15.70 8.10
N GLY A 47 -18.46 -15.56 7.01
CA GLY A 47 -18.84 -15.99 5.68
C GLY A 47 -18.62 -17.49 5.44
N LEU A 48 -19.27 -18.03 4.41
CA LEU A 48 -19.15 -19.43 3.97
C LEU A 48 -18.09 -19.63 2.87
N TYR A 49 -17.02 -18.84 2.94
CA TYR A 49 -15.93 -18.87 1.97
C TYR A 49 -15.14 -20.19 1.99
N ASN A 50 -14.67 -20.58 0.79
CA ASN A 50 -13.61 -21.57 0.62
C ASN A 50 -12.27 -20.84 0.63
N ILE A 51 -11.43 -21.13 1.62
CA ILE A 51 -10.17 -20.41 1.81
C ILE A 51 -9.00 -21.28 1.37
N ARG A 52 -8.19 -20.78 0.44
CA ARG A 52 -6.97 -21.46 -0.04
C ARG A 52 -5.74 -20.63 0.27
N LYS A 53 -4.67 -21.31 0.67
CA LYS A 53 -3.33 -20.77 0.85
C LYS A 53 -2.42 -21.33 -0.24
N ILE A 54 -1.66 -20.45 -0.89
CA ILE A 54 -0.63 -20.80 -1.85
C ILE A 54 0.70 -20.25 -1.34
N VAL A 55 1.72 -21.09 -1.24
CA VAL A 55 3.07 -20.69 -0.83
C VAL A 55 4.02 -20.88 -2.00
N HIS A 56 4.61 -19.79 -2.47
CA HIS A 56 5.65 -19.78 -3.48
C HIS A 56 7.02 -19.62 -2.83
N PHE A 57 7.89 -20.62 -2.99
CA PHE A 57 9.25 -20.58 -2.47
C PHE A 57 10.19 -21.49 -3.24
N ASN A 58 11.41 -21.02 -3.54
CA ASN A 58 12.44 -21.78 -4.28
C ASN A 58 11.94 -22.44 -5.58
N GLY A 59 11.15 -21.71 -6.38
CA GLY A 59 10.63 -22.20 -7.66
C GLY A 59 9.52 -23.26 -7.54
N ARG A 60 9.00 -23.52 -6.34
CA ARG A 60 7.86 -24.42 -6.09
C ARG A 60 6.68 -23.64 -5.56
N SER A 61 5.49 -24.20 -5.77
CA SER A 61 4.22 -23.65 -5.29
C SER A 61 3.43 -24.76 -4.61
N ASP A 62 3.12 -24.57 -3.32
CA ASP A 62 2.35 -25.52 -2.52
C ASP A 62 0.99 -24.91 -2.20
N THR A 63 -0.09 -25.63 -2.50
CA THR A 63 -1.48 -25.18 -2.28
C THR A 63 -2.14 -26.03 -1.19
N SER A 64 -2.85 -25.38 -0.27
CA SER A 64 -3.65 -26.05 0.76
C SER A 64 -4.95 -25.30 1.04
N SER A 65 -5.99 -26.04 1.40
CA SER A 65 -7.20 -25.44 1.98
C SER A 65 -6.95 -25.14 3.46
N ILE A 66 -7.43 -23.99 3.93
CA ILE A 66 -7.22 -23.56 5.32
C ILE A 66 -8.55 -23.24 6.02
N SER A 67 -8.59 -23.41 7.34
CA SER A 67 -9.71 -23.00 8.18
C SER A 67 -9.73 -21.48 8.38
N ARG A 68 -10.84 -20.96 8.91
CA ARG A 68 -10.98 -19.54 9.30
C ARG A 68 -10.00 -19.14 10.41
N GLU A 69 -9.75 -20.05 11.35
CA GLU A 69 -8.75 -19.84 12.39
C GLU A 69 -7.33 -19.74 11.79
N GLN A 70 -7.01 -20.59 10.80
CA GLN A 70 -5.76 -20.50 10.07
C GLN A 70 -5.69 -19.22 9.24
N PHE A 71 -6.77 -18.82 8.56
CA PHE A 71 -6.85 -17.54 7.84
C PHE A 71 -6.46 -16.36 8.73
N ARG A 72 -7.01 -16.27 9.94
CA ARG A 72 -6.67 -15.20 10.88
C ARG A 72 -5.19 -15.23 11.29
N ARG A 73 -4.60 -16.42 11.44
CA ARG A 73 -3.17 -16.57 11.70
C ARG A 73 -2.32 -16.09 10.53
N GLU A 74 -2.71 -16.41 9.30
CA GLU A 74 -2.02 -15.94 8.09
C GLU A 74 -2.17 -14.41 7.91
N ALA A 75 -3.30 -13.83 8.32
CA ALA A 75 -3.54 -12.39 8.27
C ALA A 75 -2.84 -11.60 9.40
N ALA A 76 -2.22 -12.27 10.38
CA ALA A 76 -1.62 -11.62 11.54
C ALA A 76 -0.61 -10.51 11.21
N PRO A 77 0.24 -10.62 10.16
CA PRO A 77 1.16 -9.54 9.80
C PRO A 77 0.47 -8.22 9.45
N PHE A 78 -0.75 -8.27 8.89
CA PHE A 78 -1.55 -7.06 8.65
C PHE A 78 -2.18 -6.52 9.94
N LEU A 79 -2.65 -7.41 10.80
CA LEU A 79 -3.35 -7.07 12.04
C LEU A 79 -2.43 -6.48 13.12
N GLN A 80 -1.12 -6.67 12.97
CA GLN A 80 -0.08 -6.18 13.87
C GLN A 80 0.61 -4.90 13.38
N LEU A 81 0.21 -4.37 12.23
CA LEU A 81 0.76 -3.11 11.71
C LEU A 81 0.50 -1.94 12.66
N PRO A 82 1.43 -0.96 12.74
CA PRO A 82 1.19 0.31 13.43
C PRO A 82 -0.06 1.01 12.89
N ASP A 83 -0.91 1.52 13.78
CA ASP A 83 -2.11 2.28 13.40
C ASP A 83 -1.77 3.74 13.12
N ILE A 84 -1.39 4.04 11.87
CA ILE A 84 -0.99 5.38 11.44
C ILE A 84 -2.14 6.40 11.46
N ALA A 85 -3.39 5.92 11.55
CA ALA A 85 -4.55 6.80 11.68
C ALA A 85 -4.70 7.35 13.11
N SER A 86 -3.99 6.79 14.08
CA SER A 86 -3.96 7.32 15.44
C SER A 86 -3.21 8.67 15.50
N PRO A 87 -3.66 9.64 16.32
CA PRO A 87 -3.04 10.97 16.38
C PRO A 87 -1.54 10.96 16.71
N ASP A 88 -1.09 10.01 17.52
CA ASP A 88 0.32 9.91 17.93
C ASP A 88 1.21 9.36 16.81
N GLN A 89 0.74 8.34 16.09
CA GLN A 89 1.49 7.74 14.99
C GLN A 89 1.46 8.64 13.74
N ARG A 90 0.34 9.31 13.45
CA ARG A 90 0.15 10.15 12.24
C ARG A 90 1.26 11.18 12.06
N LYS A 91 1.74 11.78 13.15
CA LYS A 91 2.81 12.80 13.12
C LYS A 91 4.11 12.30 12.49
N GLY A 92 4.37 10.99 12.58
CA GLY A 92 5.54 10.33 12.00
C GLY A 92 5.46 10.11 10.49
N TYR A 93 4.34 10.44 9.84
CA TYR A 93 4.12 10.19 8.41
C TYR A 93 3.85 11.48 7.64
N THR A 94 4.19 11.45 6.36
CA THR A 94 3.76 12.41 5.34
C THR A 94 2.62 11.78 4.56
N GLU A 95 1.54 12.54 4.38
CA GLU A 95 0.34 12.12 3.66
C GLU A 95 0.28 12.82 2.30
N GLN A 96 0.01 12.07 1.24
CA GLN A 96 -0.18 12.59 -0.12
C GLN A 96 -1.37 11.90 -0.76
N ASN A 97 -2.17 12.66 -1.50
CA ASN A 97 -3.28 12.15 -2.28
C ASN A 97 -2.99 12.43 -3.76
N LEU A 98 -2.98 11.38 -4.58
CA LEU A 98 -2.70 11.47 -6.01
C LEU A 98 -3.75 10.67 -6.78
N PHE A 99 -4.21 11.20 -7.90
CA PHE A 99 -4.93 10.42 -8.89
C PHE A 99 -3.94 9.80 -9.86
N ASP A 100 -3.89 8.47 -9.91
CA ASP A 100 -3.11 7.69 -10.88
C ASP A 100 -3.96 7.49 -12.14
N GLU A 101 -3.58 8.18 -13.23
CA GLU A 101 -4.29 8.10 -14.51
C GLU A 101 -4.16 6.73 -15.20
N THR A 102 -3.06 6.01 -14.96
CA THR A 102 -2.82 4.70 -15.58
C THR A 102 -3.73 3.65 -14.98
N LEU A 103 -3.86 3.67 -13.65
CA LEU A 103 -4.75 2.78 -12.92
C LEU A 103 -6.19 3.30 -12.88
N ASN A 104 -6.42 4.57 -13.21
CA ASN A 104 -7.68 5.28 -12.98
C ASN A 104 -8.13 5.11 -11.51
N ARG A 105 -7.23 5.40 -10.57
CA ARG A 105 -7.43 5.22 -9.13
C ARG A 105 -6.96 6.45 -8.35
N VAL A 106 -7.66 6.75 -7.26
CA VAL A 106 -7.12 7.65 -6.24
C VAL A 106 -6.20 6.83 -5.34
N VAL A 107 -4.99 7.32 -5.08
CA VAL A 107 -3.99 6.67 -4.24
C VAL A 107 -3.64 7.60 -3.07
N LEU A 108 -3.93 7.15 -1.87
CA LEU A 108 -3.47 7.81 -0.64
C LEU A 108 -2.14 7.18 -0.22
N PHE A 109 -1.08 7.98 -0.21
CA PHE A 109 0.24 7.58 0.25
C PHE A 109 0.48 8.10 1.66
N TYR A 110 0.94 7.21 2.52
CA TYR A 110 1.48 7.54 3.83
C TYR A 110 2.91 7.02 3.88
N THR A 111 3.88 7.92 4.01
CA THR A 111 5.32 7.58 4.01
C THR A 111 5.95 8.01 5.31
N ALA A 112 6.70 7.12 5.95
CA ALA A 112 7.39 7.42 7.19
C ALA A 112 8.40 8.55 6.99
N LYS A 113 8.45 9.48 7.95
CA LYS A 113 9.48 10.52 8.01
C LYS A 113 10.79 9.96 8.57
N ASP A 114 10.71 8.94 9.41
CA ASP A 114 11.84 8.21 9.98
C ASP A 114 12.18 6.98 9.12
N PRO A 115 13.39 6.91 8.52
CA PRO A 115 13.81 5.75 7.73
C PRO A 115 13.98 4.47 8.55
N GLU A 116 14.02 4.55 9.88
CA GLU A 116 14.09 3.39 10.77
C GLU A 116 12.71 2.95 11.30
N ALA A 117 11.63 3.65 10.93
CA ALA A 117 10.28 3.27 11.32
C ALA A 117 9.93 1.86 10.78
N PRO A 118 9.27 0.99 11.58
CA PRO A 118 8.90 -0.34 11.10
C PRO A 118 8.00 -0.31 9.86
N LEU A 119 6.97 0.54 9.85
CA LEU A 119 6.13 0.73 8.67
C LEU A 119 6.67 1.90 7.85
N GLN A 120 7.33 1.62 6.73
CA GLN A 120 7.93 2.64 5.88
C GLN A 120 6.91 3.29 4.96
N ARG A 121 5.93 2.53 4.47
CA ARG A 121 4.92 3.01 3.53
C ARG A 121 3.60 2.27 3.70
N GLN A 122 2.50 3.02 3.62
CA GLN A 122 1.14 2.52 3.42
C GLN A 122 0.55 3.21 2.19
N GLN A 123 -0.08 2.44 1.31
CA GLN A 123 -0.82 2.94 0.15
C GLN A 123 -2.26 2.44 0.21
N VAL A 124 -3.20 3.32 -0.11
CA VAL A 124 -4.63 3.00 -0.19
C VAL A 124 -5.12 3.35 -1.58
N LEU A 125 -5.46 2.32 -2.36
CA LEU A 125 -5.98 2.48 -3.71
C LEU A 125 -7.50 2.46 -3.65
N ILE A 126 -8.10 3.55 -4.11
CA ILE A 126 -9.54 3.80 -4.09
C ILE A 126 -10.03 3.90 -5.54
N ASP A 127 -11.10 3.18 -5.86
CA ASP A 127 -11.81 3.33 -7.12
C ASP A 127 -12.84 4.46 -7.00
N PRO A 128 -12.62 5.62 -7.63
CA PRO A 128 -13.54 6.75 -7.50
C PRO A 128 -14.87 6.52 -8.24
N ASN A 129 -14.95 5.54 -9.14
CA ASN A 129 -16.14 5.29 -9.96
C ASN A 129 -17.11 4.28 -9.31
N GLU A 130 -16.64 3.49 -8.34
CA GLU A 130 -17.47 2.53 -7.62
C GLU A 130 -18.05 3.16 -6.35
N GLY A 131 -19.38 3.33 -6.31
CA GLY A 131 -20.17 3.51 -5.08
C GLY A 131 -19.72 4.65 -4.15
N GLY A 132 -19.09 5.70 -4.67
CA GLY A 132 -18.60 6.83 -3.87
C GLY A 132 -17.17 6.68 -3.33
N GLY A 133 -16.35 5.77 -3.85
CA GLY A 133 -14.94 5.62 -3.49
C GLY A 133 -14.65 4.35 -2.72
N LEU A 134 -14.75 3.19 -3.37
CA LEU A 134 -14.46 1.90 -2.75
C LEU A 134 -12.94 1.66 -2.64
N VAL A 135 -12.47 1.28 -1.45
CA VAL A 135 -11.09 0.82 -1.24
C VAL A 135 -10.90 -0.52 -1.95
N LYS A 136 -10.01 -0.58 -2.93
CA LYS A 136 -9.70 -1.80 -3.70
C LYS A 136 -8.51 -2.54 -3.12
N THR A 137 -7.44 -1.82 -2.80
CA THR A 137 -6.18 -2.43 -2.39
C THR A 137 -5.48 -1.60 -1.32
N LEU A 138 -4.91 -2.29 -0.34
CA LEU A 138 -3.99 -1.72 0.63
C LEU A 138 -2.61 -2.35 0.41
N ILE A 139 -1.57 -1.54 0.36
CA ILE A 139 -0.19 -2.01 0.20
C ILE A 139 0.65 -1.43 1.33
N PHE A 140 1.47 -2.27 1.96
CA PHE A 140 2.35 -1.88 3.06
C PHE A 140 3.76 -2.39 2.82
N ASP A 141 4.75 -1.54 3.08
CA ASP A 141 6.15 -1.93 3.17
C ASP A 141 6.57 -1.85 4.63
N TYR A 142 6.82 -3.02 5.21
CA TYR A 142 7.03 -3.20 6.63
C TYR A 142 8.37 -3.91 6.89
N TYR A 143 9.13 -3.41 7.86
CA TYR A 143 10.41 -3.92 8.28
C TYR A 143 10.32 -4.34 9.75
N GLU A 144 10.78 -5.55 10.03
CA GLU A 144 10.82 -6.11 11.37
C GLU A 144 12.24 -6.60 11.69
N LYS A 145 12.81 -6.12 12.79
CA LYS A 145 14.09 -6.65 13.28
C LYS A 145 13.86 -8.02 13.92
N GLN A 146 14.56 -9.03 13.43
CA GLN A 146 14.57 -10.39 13.97
C GLN A 146 16.01 -10.79 14.30
N GLY A 147 16.40 -10.60 15.57
CA GLY A 147 17.80 -10.78 15.98
C GLY A 147 18.71 -9.80 15.22
N ASP A 148 19.69 -10.34 14.50
CA ASP A 148 20.72 -9.55 13.81
C ASP A 148 20.34 -9.13 12.38
N TYR A 149 19.16 -9.52 11.87
CA TYR A 149 18.70 -9.16 10.53
C TYR A 149 17.34 -8.45 10.54
N SER A 150 17.09 -7.67 9.50
CA SER A 150 15.80 -7.03 9.25
C SER A 150 15.05 -7.83 8.18
N VAL A 151 13.81 -8.21 8.47
CA VAL A 151 12.90 -8.86 7.52
C VAL A 151 12.08 -7.78 6.87
N HIS A 152 12.22 -7.65 5.55
CA HIS A 152 11.32 -6.82 4.74
C HIS A 152 10.10 -7.64 4.36
N ARG A 153 8.91 -7.08 4.58
CA ARG A 153 7.62 -7.61 4.13
C ARG A 153 6.90 -6.58 3.27
N ASN A 154 6.59 -6.98 2.05
CA ASN A 154 5.60 -6.31 1.22
C ASN A 154 4.26 -7.02 1.40
N LEU A 155 3.30 -6.31 2.00
CA LEU A 155 1.98 -6.82 2.36
C LEU A 155 0.94 -6.18 1.43
N VAL A 156 0.17 -6.99 0.72
CA VAL A 156 -0.88 -6.52 -0.20
C VAL A 156 -2.20 -7.14 0.22
N TRP A 157 -3.20 -6.30 0.48
CA TRP A 157 -4.57 -6.71 0.78
C TRP A 157 -5.50 -6.24 -0.32
N THR A 158 -6.18 -7.17 -1.00
CA THR A 158 -7.19 -6.87 -2.00
C THR A 158 -8.58 -7.11 -1.39
N THR A 159 -9.39 -6.05 -1.37
CA THR A 159 -10.71 -6.05 -0.71
C THR A 159 -11.61 -7.16 -1.26
N ASN A 160 -12.20 -7.94 -0.35
CA ASN A 160 -13.14 -9.04 -0.63
C ASN A 160 -12.59 -10.10 -1.60
N ASP A 161 -11.29 -10.35 -1.63
CA ASP A 161 -10.71 -11.29 -2.60
C ASP A 161 -9.58 -12.14 -1.99
N HIS A 162 -8.41 -11.52 -1.84
CA HIS A 162 -7.19 -12.20 -1.42
C HIS A 162 -6.24 -11.23 -0.69
N PHE A 163 -5.23 -11.79 -0.01
CA PHE A 163 -4.07 -11.05 0.42
C PHE A 163 -2.79 -11.80 0.05
N GLN A 164 -1.70 -11.04 -0.07
CA GLN A 164 -0.37 -11.54 -0.36
C GLN A 164 0.63 -10.98 0.64
N ILE A 165 1.53 -11.84 1.11
CA ILE A 165 2.67 -11.51 1.97
C ILE A 165 3.91 -11.96 1.21
N SER A 166 4.71 -11.01 0.74
CA SER A 166 6.06 -11.29 0.22
C SER A 166 7.08 -10.89 1.26
N GLU A 167 7.86 -11.83 1.76
CA GLU A 167 8.86 -11.57 2.79
C GLU A 167 10.24 -12.04 2.37
N SER A 168 11.25 -11.30 2.79
CA SER A 168 12.63 -11.71 2.62
C SER A 168 13.06 -12.70 3.69
N VAL A 169 13.69 -13.79 3.25
CA VAL A 169 14.23 -14.83 4.12
C VAL A 169 15.71 -15.04 3.83
N PRO A 170 16.54 -15.29 4.87
CA PRO A 170 17.94 -15.64 4.68
C PRO A 170 18.14 -16.88 3.78
N GLY A 171 19.11 -16.78 2.90
CA GLY A 171 19.53 -17.81 1.96
C GLY A 171 20.96 -18.30 2.20
N PRO A 172 21.35 -19.41 1.55
CA PRO A 172 22.72 -19.92 1.61
C PRO A 172 23.73 -18.86 1.20
N GLY A 173 24.86 -18.78 1.92
CA GLY A 173 25.95 -17.85 1.60
C GLY A 173 25.61 -16.37 1.77
N GLY A 174 24.59 -16.02 2.58
CA GLY A 174 24.20 -14.63 2.82
C GLY A 174 23.33 -14.02 1.70
N THR A 175 22.82 -14.85 0.78
CA THR A 175 21.85 -14.40 -0.23
C THR A 175 20.48 -14.16 0.39
N GLU A 176 19.69 -13.27 -0.21
CA GLU A 176 18.29 -13.06 0.16
C GLU A 176 17.40 -13.90 -0.76
N ARG A 177 16.37 -14.53 -0.20
CA ARG A 177 15.32 -15.24 -0.97
C ARG A 177 13.97 -14.65 -0.62
N ILE A 178 13.05 -14.68 -1.56
CA ILE A 178 11.68 -14.22 -1.32
C ILE A 178 10.76 -15.42 -1.13
N ARG A 179 10.05 -15.44 0.00
CA ARG A 179 8.90 -16.32 0.21
C ARG A 179 7.64 -15.50 0.00
N ARG A 180 6.74 -15.99 -0.84
CA ARG A 180 5.43 -15.37 -1.05
C ARG A 180 4.33 -16.29 -0.57
N THR A 181 3.45 -15.78 0.27
CA THR A 181 2.24 -16.46 0.72
C THR A 181 1.04 -15.69 0.20
N GLU A 182 0.15 -16.36 -0.52
CA GLU A 182 -1.12 -15.84 -1.00
C GLU A 182 -2.26 -16.57 -0.31
N VAL A 183 -3.28 -15.84 0.14
CA VAL A 183 -4.48 -16.41 0.74
C VAL A 183 -5.70 -15.84 0.04
N LEU A 184 -6.53 -16.71 -0.54
CA LEU A 184 -7.71 -16.38 -1.32
C LEU A 184 -8.95 -16.90 -0.60
N TRP A 185 -10.00 -16.10 -0.47
CA TRP A 185 -11.26 -16.51 0.18
C TRP A 185 -12.51 -16.24 -0.64
N ASN A 186 -12.43 -15.43 -1.69
CA ASN A 186 -13.57 -15.16 -2.57
C ASN A 186 -13.38 -15.70 -4.00
N ASP A 187 -12.60 -16.77 -4.13
CA ASP A 187 -12.35 -17.38 -5.41
C ASP A 187 -13.55 -18.24 -5.86
N PHE A 188 -14.49 -17.61 -6.55
CA PHE A 188 -15.58 -18.30 -7.25
C PHE A 188 -15.13 -18.98 -8.55
N THR A 189 -13.82 -19.03 -8.87
CA THR A 189 -13.38 -19.84 -10.00
C THR A 189 -13.52 -21.33 -9.65
N SER A 190 -14.69 -21.85 -10.01
CA SER A 190 -14.90 -23.25 -10.27
C SER A 190 -13.78 -23.75 -11.19
N VAL A 191 -13.06 -24.77 -10.71
CA VAL A 191 -12.44 -25.85 -11.49
C VAL A 191 -12.58 -25.66 -13.01
N SER A 192 -11.58 -25.08 -13.65
CA SER A 192 -11.27 -25.31 -15.07
C SER A 192 -9.83 -24.90 -15.38
N ARG A 193 -8.91 -25.83 -15.14
CA ARG A 193 -7.73 -26.03 -15.98
C ARG A 193 -7.67 -27.50 -16.37
#